data_AF-A0A3M5K3M8-F1
#
_entry.id   AF-A0A3M5K3M8-F1
#
_cell.length_a   1.000
_cell.length_b   1.000
_cell.length_c   1.000
_cell.angle_alpha   90.00
_cell.angle_beta   90.00
_cell.angle_gamma   90.00
#
_symmetry.space_group_name_H-M   'P 1'
#
loop_
_entity.id
_entity.type
_entity.pdbx_description
1 polymer ?
#
loop_
_entity_poly.entity_id
_entity_poly.type
_entity_poly.pdbx_seq_one_letter_code
_entity_poly.pdbx_strand_id
1 'polypeptide(L)'
;MKKVLFQLHWFFGITAGLVLTLMGITGALYSFEDEILDVLNPDVLLVQERTATLPPIELVHRLEAATGLTVAILRVDTLGNRAAQVYFTPEPGERRGPKRNFDPYTGELKGDAVGEGFFDFVLQLHRYLAAGEVGKQITAACTL
;
A
#
# COMPACT_ATOMS: atom_id res chain seq x y z
N MET A 1 -18.27 -33.09 31.63
CA MET A 1 -18.59 -31.91 30.79
C MET A 1 -17.74 -30.68 31.11
N LYS A 2 -17.64 -30.22 32.38
CA LYS A 2 -16.83 -29.04 32.75
C LYS A 2 -15.36 -29.10 32.30
N LYS A 3 -14.69 -30.25 32.44
CA LYS A 3 -13.29 -30.43 32.00
C LYS A 3 -13.10 -30.27 30.48
N VAL A 4 -14.06 -30.75 29.69
CA VAL A 4 -14.01 -30.66 28.22
C VAL A 4 -14.23 -29.22 27.77
N LEU A 5 -15.22 -28.52 28.34
CA LEU A 5 -15.45 -27.10 28.06
C LEU A 5 -14.24 -26.24 28.44
N PHE A 6 -13.58 -26.54 29.57
CA PHE A 6 -12.38 -25.84 30.00
C PHE A 6 -11.18 -26.08 29.06
N GLN A 7 -10.94 -27.33 28.65
CA GLN A 7 -9.88 -27.65 27.70
C GLN A 7 -10.13 -27.01 26.33
N LEU A 8 -11.38 -27.05 25.87
CA LEU A 8 -11.79 -26.46 24.60
C LEU A 8 -11.63 -24.93 24.62
N HIS A 9 -12.11 -24.27 25.69
CA HIS A 9 -11.98 -22.82 25.86
C HIS A 9 -10.53 -22.38 25.95
N TRP A 10 -9.68 -23.09 26.71
CA TRP A 10 -8.25 -22.77 26.82
C TRP A 10 -7.54 -22.88 25.46
N PHE A 11 -7.83 -23.96 24.71
CA PHE A 11 -7.24 -24.17 23.39
C PHE A 11 -7.67 -23.11 22.37
N PHE A 12 -8.97 -22.84 22.27
CA PHE A 12 -9.48 -21.81 21.36
C PHE A 12 -9.09 -20.41 21.81
N GLY A 13 -9.03 -20.14 23.12
CA GLY A 13 -8.63 -18.85 23.67
C GLY A 13 -7.18 -18.49 23.32
N ILE A 14 -6.24 -19.42 23.47
CA ILE A 14 -4.84 -19.20 23.06
C ILE A 14 -4.73 -19.01 21.56
N THR A 15 -5.42 -19.85 20.77
CA THR A 15 -5.36 -19.78 19.31
C THR A 15 -5.94 -18.47 18.79
N ALA A 16 -7.12 -18.06 19.28
CA ALA A 16 -7.75 -16.80 18.93
C ALA A 16 -6.94 -15.60 19.41
N GLY A 17 -6.39 -15.65 20.62
CA GLY A 17 -5.54 -14.60 21.17
C GLY A 17 -4.31 -14.36 20.30
N LEU A 18 -3.62 -15.42 19.87
CA LEU A 18 -2.47 -15.31 18.97
C LEU A 18 -2.83 -14.64 17.64
N VAL A 19 -3.95 -15.07 17.03
CA VAL A 19 -4.44 -14.47 15.78
C VAL A 19 -4.76 -12.99 15.99
N LEU A 20 -5.50 -12.63 17.04
CA LEU A 20 -5.84 -11.23 17.33
C LEU A 20 -4.60 -10.36 17.56
N THR A 21 -3.58 -10.87 18.26
CA THR A 21 -2.30 -10.15 18.42
C THR A 21 -1.64 -9.90 17.07
N LEU A 22 -1.58 -10.90 16.19
CA LEU A 22 -1.02 -10.74 14.85
C LEU A 22 -1.80 -9.70 14.02
N MET A 23 -3.13 -9.72 14.10
CA MET A 23 -3.99 -8.75 13.42
C MET A 23 -3.78 -7.33 13.94
N GLY A 24 -3.65 -7.17 15.27
CA GLY A 24 -3.35 -5.89 15.89
C GLY A 24 -2.00 -5.31 15.46
N ILE A 25 -0.95 -6.15 15.45
CA ILE A 25 0.40 -5.72 15.04
C ILE A 25 0.42 -5.31 13.56
N THR A 26 -0.14 -6.16 12.68
CA THR A 26 -0.17 -5.87 11.24
C THR A 26 -1.03 -4.65 10.90
N GLY A 27 -2.14 -4.44 11.61
CA GLY A 27 -2.99 -3.26 11.46
C GLY A 27 -2.29 -1.98 11.93
N ALA A 28 -1.61 -2.03 13.08
CA ALA A 28 -0.82 -0.91 13.57
C ALA A 28 0.31 -0.56 12.60
N LEU A 29 1.01 -1.56 12.07
CA LEU A 29 2.11 -1.36 11.12
C LEU A 29 1.61 -0.72 9.81
N TYR A 30 0.50 -1.21 9.27
CA TYR A 30 -0.11 -0.66 8.06
C TYR A 30 -0.63 0.77 8.25
N SER A 31 -1.10 1.13 9.45
CA SER A 31 -1.57 2.49 9.75
C SER A 31 -0.48 3.56 9.70
N PHE A 32 0.80 3.17 9.76
CA PHE A 32 1.97 4.05 9.66
C PHE A 32 2.80 3.77 8.41
N GLU A 33 2.24 3.11 7.40
CA GLU A 33 2.95 2.76 6.17
C GLU A 33 3.56 4.00 5.50
N ASP A 34 2.76 5.05 5.33
CA ASP A 34 3.18 6.27 4.65
C ASP A 34 4.35 6.95 5.37
N GLU A 35 4.28 7.11 6.70
CA GLU A 35 5.33 7.74 7.49
C GLU A 35 6.62 6.91 7.51
N ILE A 36 6.50 5.58 7.59
CA ILE A 36 7.66 4.69 7.58
C ILE A 36 8.32 4.71 6.20
N LEU A 37 7.53 4.66 5.12
CA LEU A 37 8.05 4.72 3.76
C LEU A 37 8.71 6.07 3.45
N ASP A 38 8.12 7.18 3.90
CA ASP A 38 8.68 8.52 3.70
C ASP A 38 10.05 8.68 4.42
N VAL A 39 10.19 8.11 5.63
CA VAL A 39 11.47 8.10 6.38
C VAL A 39 12.50 7.17 5.74
N LEU A 40 12.07 6.04 5.18
CA LEU A 40 12.97 5.08 4.50
C LEU A 40 13.42 5.58 3.13
N ASN A 41 12.59 6.37 2.45
CA ASN A 41 12.78 6.78 1.06
C ASN A 41 12.69 8.30 0.86
N PRO A 42 13.44 9.11 1.64
CA PRO A 42 13.31 10.56 1.54
C PRO A 42 13.64 11.07 0.13
N ASP A 43 14.63 10.49 -0.55
CA ASP A 43 15.04 10.94 -1.89
C ASP A 43 13.99 10.61 -2.97
N VAL A 44 13.26 9.52 -2.79
CA VAL A 44 12.27 9.02 -3.77
C VAL A 44 10.88 9.59 -3.47
N LEU A 45 10.46 9.62 -2.22
CA LEU A 45 9.10 10.01 -1.85
C LEU A 45 8.98 11.48 -1.45
N LEU A 46 10.07 12.18 -1.14
CA LEU A 46 10.02 13.60 -0.83
C LEU A 46 10.52 14.46 -1.99
N VAL A 47 9.81 15.55 -2.27
CA VAL A 47 10.12 16.54 -3.31
C VAL A 47 10.31 17.91 -2.69
N GLN A 48 11.08 18.76 -3.36
CA GLN A 48 11.19 20.15 -2.93
C GLN A 48 9.89 20.88 -3.25
N GLU A 49 9.18 21.32 -2.22
CA GLU A 49 7.95 22.07 -2.36
C GLU A 49 8.19 23.37 -3.16
N ARG A 50 7.38 23.60 -4.18
CA ARG A 50 7.39 24.83 -4.98
C ARG A 50 6.00 25.48 -4.96
N THR A 51 5.95 26.75 -5.34
CA THR A 51 4.74 27.58 -5.27
C THR A 51 3.55 27.03 -6.07
N ALA A 52 3.79 26.25 -7.13
CA ALA A 52 2.72 25.64 -7.92
C ALA A 52 3.18 24.33 -8.57
N THR A 53 2.34 23.31 -8.53
CA THR A 53 2.49 22.07 -9.30
C THR A 53 2.25 22.32 -10.78
N LEU A 54 2.81 21.47 -11.65
CA LEU A 54 2.56 21.56 -13.08
C LEU A 54 1.08 21.24 -13.40
N PRO A 55 0.50 21.86 -14.44
CA PRO A 55 -0.83 21.50 -14.90
C PRO A 55 -0.91 20.00 -15.20
N PRO A 56 -1.99 19.30 -14.82
CA PRO A 56 -2.12 17.85 -15.03
C PRO A 56 -1.91 17.43 -16.49
N ILE A 57 -2.35 18.24 -17.44
CA ILE A 57 -2.16 17.96 -18.88
C ILE A 57 -0.68 17.96 -19.27
N GLU A 58 0.13 18.85 -18.69
CA GLU A 58 1.56 18.92 -18.95
C GLU A 58 2.29 17.74 -18.29
N LEU A 59 1.86 17.33 -17.10
CA LEU A 59 2.36 16.12 -16.44
C LEU A 59 2.10 14.87 -17.28
N VAL A 60 0.89 14.70 -17.82
CA VAL A 60 0.57 13.60 -18.73
C VAL A 60 1.52 13.61 -19.92
N HIS A 61 1.64 14.74 -20.64
CA HIS A 61 2.50 14.80 -21.81
C HIS A 61 3.97 14.47 -21.50
N ARG A 62 4.52 14.96 -20.39
CA ARG A 62 5.89 14.65 -19.97
C ARG A 62 6.07 13.18 -19.61
N LEU A 63 5.12 12.60 -18.86
CA LEU A 63 5.18 11.20 -18.43
C LEU A 63 5.01 10.24 -19.61
N GLU A 64 4.10 10.53 -20.54
CA GLU A 64 3.92 9.74 -21.76
C GLU A 64 5.14 9.86 -22.68
N ALA A 65 5.73 11.05 -22.83
CA ALA A 65 6.94 11.24 -23.63
C ALA A 65 8.16 10.53 -23.02
N ALA A 66 8.27 10.49 -21.68
CA ALA A 66 9.38 9.85 -20.99
C ALA A 66 9.28 8.32 -20.95
N THR A 67 8.05 7.77 -20.93
CA THR A 67 7.82 6.32 -20.78
C THR A 67 7.36 5.61 -22.04
N GLY A 68 6.77 6.33 -22.99
CA GLY A 68 6.07 5.75 -24.13
C GLY A 68 4.75 5.04 -23.78
N LEU A 69 4.30 5.12 -22.52
CA LEU A 69 3.09 4.47 -22.01
C LEU A 69 1.96 5.49 -21.86
N THR A 70 0.72 5.07 -22.10
CA THR A 70 -0.46 5.93 -21.92
C THR A 70 -0.84 6.03 -20.45
N VAL A 71 -0.98 7.26 -19.95
CA VAL A 71 -1.37 7.53 -18.56
C VAL A 71 -2.85 7.20 -18.36
N ALA A 72 -3.17 6.40 -17.35
CA ALA A 72 -4.54 6.05 -16.99
C ALA A 72 -5.04 6.86 -15.78
N ILE A 73 -4.22 6.98 -14.73
CA ILE A 73 -4.58 7.68 -13.50
C ILE A 73 -3.36 8.46 -12.99
N LEU A 74 -3.59 9.73 -12.65
CA LEU A 74 -2.65 10.53 -11.86
C LEU A 74 -3.18 10.69 -10.45
N ARG A 75 -2.34 10.38 -9.46
CA ARG A 75 -2.56 10.69 -8.05
C ARG A 75 -1.53 11.72 -7.64
N VAL A 76 -1.94 12.98 -7.65
CA VAL A 76 -1.11 14.13 -7.30
C VAL A 76 -1.68 14.75 -6.04
N ASP A 77 -0.87 14.87 -5.00
CA ASP A 77 -1.16 15.80 -3.92
C ASP A 77 -0.72 17.20 -4.39
N THR A 78 -1.64 18.15 -4.36
CA THR A 78 -1.39 19.51 -4.85
C THR A 78 -0.64 20.36 -3.83
N LEU A 79 -0.53 19.89 -2.58
CA LEU A 79 0.07 20.61 -1.46
C LEU A 79 1.09 19.71 -0.76
N GLY A 80 2.24 20.28 -0.42
CA GLY A 80 3.27 19.60 0.36
C GLY A 80 4.43 19.06 -0.46
N ASN A 81 5.19 18.17 0.17
CA ASN A 81 6.52 17.76 -0.26
C ASN A 81 6.57 16.29 -0.68
N ARG A 82 5.46 15.70 -1.14
CA ARG A 82 5.39 14.28 -1.47
C ARG A 82 5.38 14.03 -2.98
N ALA A 83 6.09 13.00 -3.40
CA ALA A 83 6.09 12.54 -4.79
C ALA A 83 4.69 12.07 -5.20
N ALA A 84 4.30 12.39 -6.42
CA ALA A 84 3.05 11.95 -7.01
C ALA A 84 3.19 10.55 -7.62
N GLN A 85 2.06 9.88 -7.81
CA GLN A 85 2.00 8.54 -8.40
C GLN A 85 1.25 8.57 -9.73
N VAL A 86 1.79 7.88 -10.72
CA VAL A 86 1.14 7.63 -12.00
C VAL A 86 0.88 6.15 -12.18
N TYR A 87 -0.32 5.83 -12.65
CA TYR A 87 -0.69 4.49 -13.10
C TYR A 87 -0.88 4.54 -14.61
N PHE A 88 -0.18 3.66 -15.32
CA PHE A 88 -0.32 3.52 -16.76
C PHE A 88 -1.43 2.55 -17.13
N THR A 89 -1.84 2.59 -18.39
CA THR A 89 -2.82 1.67 -18.95
C THR A 89 -2.27 0.23 -18.89
N PRO A 90 -3.03 -0.75 -18.36
CA PRO A 90 -2.60 -2.15 -18.31
C PRO A 90 -2.45 -2.74 -19.71
N GLU A 91 -1.54 -3.69 -19.88
CA GLU A 91 -1.48 -4.49 -21.08
C GLU A 91 -2.70 -5.44 -21.19
N PRO A 92 -3.09 -5.86 -22.41
CA PRO A 92 -4.20 -6.78 -22.59
C PRO A 92 -4.02 -8.08 -21.77
N GLY A 93 -4.92 -8.30 -20.81
CA GLY A 93 -4.87 -9.46 -19.91
C GLY A 93 -4.40 -9.14 -18.48
N GLU A 94 -3.87 -7.94 -18.24
CA GLU A 94 -3.49 -7.49 -16.90
C GLU A 94 -4.60 -6.71 -16.22
N ARG A 95 -4.70 -6.86 -14.89
CA ARG A 95 -5.71 -6.15 -14.08
C ARG A 95 -5.28 -4.73 -13.71
N ARG A 96 -3.98 -4.47 -13.61
CA ARG A 96 -3.41 -3.18 -13.18
C ARG A 96 -2.16 -2.90 -14.02
N GLY A 97 -2.05 -1.70 -14.56
CA GLY A 97 -0.85 -1.26 -15.23
C GLY A 97 0.24 -0.84 -14.24
N PRO A 98 1.46 -0.57 -14.73
CA PRO A 98 2.59 -0.24 -13.89
C PRO A 98 2.34 1.07 -13.13
N LYS A 99 2.75 1.08 -11.85
CA LYS A 99 2.79 2.27 -10.99
C LYS A 99 4.19 2.86 -11.02
N ARG A 100 4.32 4.18 -11.14
CA ARG A 100 5.61 4.88 -10.95
C ARG A 100 5.44 6.13 -10.08
N ASN A 101 6.50 6.47 -9.36
CA ASN A 101 6.59 7.73 -8.63
C ASN A 101 7.17 8.82 -9.53
N PHE A 102 6.74 10.07 -9.36
CA PHE A 102 7.28 11.20 -10.09
C PHE A 102 7.16 12.50 -9.28
N ASP A 103 7.96 13.50 -9.63
CA ASP A 103 7.90 14.82 -9.02
C ASP A 103 6.77 15.66 -9.66
N PRO A 104 5.75 16.11 -8.90
CA PRO A 104 4.62 16.87 -9.44
C PRO A 104 4.98 18.30 -9.88
N TYR A 105 6.15 18.81 -9.51
CA TYR A 105 6.63 20.15 -9.85
C TYR A 105 7.53 20.15 -11.09
N THR A 106 8.22 19.05 -11.38
CA THR A 106 9.11 18.94 -12.55
C THR A 106 8.62 17.96 -13.61
N GLY A 107 7.77 17.01 -13.25
CA GLY A 107 7.36 15.88 -14.09
C GLY A 107 8.46 14.82 -14.26
N GLU A 108 9.50 14.85 -13.43
CA GLU A 108 10.60 13.88 -13.47
C GLU A 108 10.19 12.56 -12.81
N LEU A 109 10.44 11.44 -13.48
CA LEU A 109 10.19 10.11 -12.92
C LEU A 109 11.20 9.82 -11.81
N LYS A 110 10.69 9.30 -10.71
CA LYS A 110 11.49 8.83 -9.58
C LYS A 110 11.56 7.31 -9.57
N GLY A 111 12.54 6.78 -8.85
CA GLY A 111 12.72 5.35 -8.66
C GLY A 111 11.59 4.70 -7.84
N ASP A 112 11.71 3.39 -7.66
CA ASP A 112 10.80 2.64 -6.81
C ASP A 112 11.15 2.86 -5.33
N ALA A 113 10.13 2.96 -4.48
CA ALA A 113 10.32 3.08 -3.04
C ALA A 113 10.64 1.71 -2.43
N VAL A 114 11.68 1.68 -1.60
CA VAL A 114 12.08 0.50 -0.83
C VAL A 114 11.07 0.27 0.28
N GLY A 115 10.63 -0.98 0.43
CA GLY A 115 9.70 -1.37 1.51
C GLY A 115 8.24 -1.45 1.09
N GLU A 116 7.84 -0.95 -0.08
CA GLU A 116 6.44 -1.09 -0.56
C GLU A 116 6.01 -2.56 -0.61
N GLY A 117 6.86 -3.45 -1.13
CA GLY A 117 6.57 -4.89 -1.17
C GLY A 117 6.43 -5.56 0.21
N PHE A 118 7.09 -5.01 1.24
CA PHE A 118 6.91 -5.46 2.61
C PHE A 118 5.53 -5.05 3.14
N PHE A 119 5.10 -3.81 2.89
CA PHE A 119 3.77 -3.36 3.30
C PHE A 119 2.65 -4.03 2.51
N ASP A 120 2.86 -4.35 1.23
CA ASP A 120 1.95 -5.19 0.44
C ASP A 120 1.77 -6.57 1.09
N PHE A 121 2.86 -7.18 1.56
CA PHE A 121 2.81 -8.43 2.30
C PHE A 121 2.11 -8.28 3.66
N VAL A 122 2.41 -7.21 4.42
CA VAL A 122 1.74 -6.92 5.71
C VAL A 122 0.24 -6.74 5.49
N LEU A 123 -0.19 -6.04 4.44
CA LEU A 123 -1.59 -5.88 4.08
C LEU A 123 -2.23 -7.21 3.66
N GLN A 124 -1.51 -8.05 2.92
CA GLN A 124 -1.97 -9.39 2.57
C GLN A 124 -2.15 -10.27 3.82
N LEU A 125 -1.22 -10.19 4.77
CA LEU A 125 -1.31 -10.88 6.06
C LEU A 125 -2.47 -10.33 6.89
N HIS A 126 -2.64 -9.01 6.96
CA HIS A 126 -3.73 -8.37 7.71
C HIS A 126 -5.11 -8.70 7.13
N ARG A 127 -5.25 -8.72 5.80
CA ARG A 127 -6.56 -8.91 5.14
C ARG A 127 -6.92 -10.38 4.93
N TYR A 128 -5.93 -11.25 4.81
CA TYR A 128 -6.14 -12.65 4.42
C TYR A 128 -5.36 -13.65 5.25
N LEU A 129 -4.70 -13.25 6.33
CA LEU A 129 -3.80 -14.10 7.13
C LEU A 129 -2.72 -14.81 6.29
N ALA A 130 -2.43 -14.28 5.09
CA ALA A 130 -1.64 -14.96 4.05
C ALA A 130 -2.11 -16.39 3.72
N ALA A 131 -3.35 -16.76 4.06
CA ALA A 131 -3.94 -18.08 3.90
C ALA A 131 -5.10 -18.08 2.87
N GLY A 132 -5.08 -17.11 1.95
CA GLY A 132 -6.04 -17.00 0.86
C GLY A 132 -7.49 -16.85 1.33
N GLU A 133 -8.41 -17.59 0.73
CA GLU A 133 -9.84 -17.48 0.98
C GLU A 133 -10.25 -17.95 2.39
N VAL A 134 -9.54 -18.94 2.94
CA VAL A 134 -9.74 -19.40 4.33
C VAL A 134 -9.33 -18.30 5.31
N GLY A 135 -8.16 -17.69 5.09
CA GLY A 135 -7.72 -16.60 5.95
C GLY A 135 -8.62 -15.36 5.84
N LYS A 136 -9.20 -15.08 4.66
CA LYS A 136 -10.23 -14.05 4.50
C LYS A 136 -11.43 -14.27 5.43
N GLN A 137 -11.92 -15.50 5.52
CA GLN A 137 -13.07 -15.85 6.37
C GLN A 137 -12.73 -15.72 7.86
N ILE A 138 -11.52 -16.13 8.24
CA ILE A 138 -11.02 -15.99 9.62
C ILE A 138 -10.91 -14.51 9.99
N THR A 139 -10.27 -13.69 9.14
CA THR A 139 -10.19 -12.25 9.33
C THR A 139 -11.56 -11.61 9.46
N ALA A 140 -12.51 -11.96 8.59
CA ALA A 140 -13.87 -11.42 8.62
C ALA A 140 -14.61 -11.79 9.93
N ALA A 141 -14.44 -13.02 10.43
CA ALA A 141 -15.04 -13.46 11.69
C ALA A 141 -14.48 -12.71 12.90
N CYS A 142 -13.24 -12.21 12.84
CA CYS A 142 -12.63 -11.41 13.90
C CYS A 142 -13.05 -9.93 13.89
N THR A 143 -13.74 -9.46 12.86
CA THR A 143 -14.22 -8.07 12.72
C THR A 143 -15.73 -7.90 12.97
N LEU A 144 -16.41 -8.99 13.36
CA LEU A 144 -17.85 -9.04 13.67
C LEU A 144 -18.08 -8.86 15.17
#